data_AF-A0AAD6XXM7-F1
#
_entry.id   AF-A0AAD6XXM7-F1
#
_cell.length_a   1.000
_cell.length_b   1.000
_cell.length_c   1.000
_cell.angle_alpha   90.00
_cell.angle_beta   90.00
_cell.angle_gamma   90.00
#
_symmetry.space_group_name_H-M   'P 1'
#
loop_
_entity.id
_entity.type
_entity.pdbx_description
1 polymer ?
#
loop_
_entity_poly.entity_id
_entity_poly.type
_entity_poly.pdbx_seq_one_letter_code
_entity_poly.pdbx_strand_id
1 'polypeptide(L)' 'RIGCLPPYEGIRMYVARVDPHPIFGCEVCLDVVPSQLNDVTDVQHEYLRRLLGVHSRCVLSALFIETGVVLLSY' A
#
# COMPACT_ATOMS: atom_id res chain seq x y z
N ARG A 1 13.63 10.94 -1.87
CA ARG A 1 12.55 11.95 -1.96
C ARG A 1 11.85 11.74 -3.28
N ILE A 2 10.65 11.18 -3.28
CA ILE A 2 9.75 11.30 -4.43
C ILE A 2 9.47 12.81 -4.52
N GLY A 3 9.71 13.42 -5.69
CA GLY A 3 9.42 14.85 -5.90
C GLY A 3 7.98 15.18 -5.51
N CYS A 4 7.64 16.46 -5.33
CA CYS A 4 6.33 16.92 -4.86
C CYS A 4 5.16 16.36 -5.69
N LEU A 5 4.78 15.11 -5.43
CA LEU A 5 3.70 14.40 -6.08
C LEU A 5 2.48 14.63 -5.20
N PRO A 6 1.45 15.31 -5.69
CA PRO A 6 0.24 15.50 -4.91
C PRO A 6 -0.32 14.11 -4.53
N PRO A 7 -0.83 13.94 -3.29
CA PRO A 7 -1.30 12.65 -2.78
C PRO A 7 -2.28 11.95 -3.74
N TYR A 8 -3.16 12.73 -4.37
CA TYR A 8 -4.10 12.23 -5.37
C TYR A 8 -3.45 11.53 -6.57
N GLU A 9 -2.37 12.09 -7.12
CA GLU A 9 -1.66 11.46 -8.24
C GLU A 9 -0.89 10.22 -7.79
N GLY A 10 -0.30 10.25 -6.59
CA GLY A 10 0.39 9.09 -6.03
C GLY A 10 -0.54 7.92 -5.69
N ILE A 11 -1.76 8.21 -5.26
CA ILE A 11 -2.81 7.18 -5.08
C ILE A 11 -3.22 6.61 -6.44
N ARG A 12 -3.41 7.44 -7.47
CA ARG A 12 -3.71 6.94 -8.82
C ARG A 12 -2.59 6.07 -9.39
N MET A 13 -1.34 6.43 -9.15
CA MET A 13 -0.18 5.59 -9.54
C MET A 13 -0.12 4.29 -8.75
N TYR A 14 -0.47 4.34 -7.45
CA TYR A 14 -0.57 3.15 -6.62
C TYR A 14 -1.65 2.19 -7.16
N VAL A 15 -2.85 2.69 -7.43
CA VAL A 15 -3.94 1.86 -7.98
C VAL A 15 -3.61 1.34 -9.38
N ALA A 16 -2.93 2.13 -10.22
CA ALA A 16 -2.59 1.70 -11.56
C ALA A 16 -1.43 0.68 -11.63
N ARG A 17 -0.50 0.71 -10.66
CA ARG A 17 0.73 -0.09 -10.73
C ARG A 17 0.95 -1.02 -9.56
N VAL A 18 0.61 -0.63 -8.34
CA VAL A 18 0.88 -1.44 -7.14
C VAL A 18 -0.29 -2.38 -6.88
N ASP A 19 -1.51 -1.87 -6.83
CA ASP A 19 -2.77 -2.59 -6.60
C ASP A 19 -3.06 -3.82 -7.50
N PRO A 20 -2.71 -3.84 -8.80
CA PRO A 20 -2.90 -5.04 -9.62
C PRO A 20 -2.00 -6.22 -9.20
N HIS A 21 -0.86 -5.99 -8.53
CA HIS A 21 0.02 -7.10 -8.12
C HIS A 21 -0.55 -7.91 -6.95
N PRO A 22 -1.07 -7.29 -5.87
CA PRO A 22 -1.82 -7.99 -4.83
C PRO A 22 -3.15 -8.55 -5.30
N ILE A 23 -3.91 -7.85 -6.15
CA ILE A 23 -5.22 -8.35 -6.63
C ILE A 23 -5.03 -9.61 -7.48
N PHE A 24 -4.12 -9.57 -8.45
CA PHE A 24 -3.80 -10.73 -9.28
C PHE A 24 -3.10 -11.84 -8.47
N GLY A 25 -2.23 -11.45 -7.53
CA GLY A 25 -1.58 -12.35 -6.59
C GLY A 25 -2.60 -13.10 -5.71
N CYS A 26 -3.59 -12.41 -5.15
CA CYS A 26 -4.64 -13.04 -4.35
C CYS A 26 -5.59 -13.91 -5.18
N GLU A 27 -5.81 -13.59 -6.46
CA GLU A 27 -6.65 -14.41 -7.36
C GLU A 27 -5.95 -15.73 -7.76
N VAL A 28 -4.63 -15.70 -7.97
CA VAL A 28 -3.82 -16.88 -8.32
C VAL A 28 -3.39 -17.69 -7.10
N CYS A 29 -3.30 -17.04 -5.94
CA CYS A 29 -2.66 -17.57 -4.75
C CYS A 29 -3.64 -17.56 -3.57
N LEU A 30 -4.69 -18.39 -3.70
CA LEU A 30 -5.71 -18.66 -2.68
C LEU A 30 -5.18 -19.43 -1.45
N ASP A 31 -3.89 -19.78 -1.41
CA ASP A 31 -3.33 -20.74 -0.44
C ASP A 31 -1.95 -20.31 0.11
N VAL A 32 -1.69 -19.00 0.18
CA VAL A 32 -0.36 -18.49 0.52
C VAL A 32 -0.15 -18.36 2.01
N VAL A 33 1.00 -18.87 2.46
CA VAL A 33 1.55 -18.75 3.81
C VAL A 33 1.48 -17.29 4.28
N PRO A 34 0.94 -16.98 5.47
CA PRO A 34 0.77 -15.62 5.96
C PRO A 34 2.07 -14.79 5.98
N SER A 35 3.23 -15.44 5.97
CA SER A 35 4.53 -14.78 5.86
C SER A 35 4.73 -14.00 4.55
N GLN A 36 4.20 -14.46 3.41
CA GLN A 36 4.38 -13.76 2.13
C GLN A 36 3.43 -12.57 1.97
N LEU A 37 2.31 -12.56 2.70
CA LEU A 37 1.41 -11.40 2.76
C LEU A 37 2.03 -10.25 3.54
N ASN A 38 2.79 -10.53 4.59
CA ASN A 38 3.47 -9.51 5.39
C ASN A 38 4.43 -8.65 4.57
N ASP A 39 5.19 -9.26 3.65
CA ASP A 39 6.14 -8.53 2.80
C ASP A 39 5.41 -7.60 1.83
N VAL A 40 4.28 -8.03 1.27
CA VAL A 40 3.46 -7.21 0.37
C VAL A 40 2.82 -6.06 1.13
N THR A 41 2.27 -6.33 2.31
CA THR A 41 1.66 -5.31 3.18
C THR A 41 2.69 -4.28 3.66
N ASP A 42 3.93 -4.68 3.96
CA ASP A 42 5.00 -3.76 4.34
C ASP A 42 5.35 -2.80 3.20
N VAL A 43 5.45 -3.30 1.97
CA VAL A 43 5.71 -2.48 0.78
C VAL A 43 4.56 -1.49 0.52
N GLN A 44 3.30 -1.90 0.70
CA GLN A 44 2.16 -0.99 0.55
C GLN A 44 2.19 0.13 1.60
N HIS A 45 2.45 -0.22 2.87
CA HIS A 45 2.60 0.75 3.94
C HIS A 45 3.75 1.72 3.68
N GLU A 46 4.91 1.21 3.23
CA GLU A 46 6.07 2.04 2.95
C GLU A 46 5.79 3.01 1.80
N TYR A 47 5.10 2.58 0.74
CA TYR A 47 4.71 3.45 -0.36
C TYR A 47 3.80 4.59 0.13
N LEU A 48 2.74 4.29 0.88
CA LEU A 48 1.80 5.30 1.36
C LEU A 48 2.46 6.23 2.40
N ARG A 49 3.36 5.73 3.24
CA ARG A 49 4.16 6.55 4.16
C ARG A 49 5.03 7.55 3.42
N ARG A 50 5.71 7.09 2.37
CA ARG A 50 6.54 7.96 1.52
C ARG A 50 5.69 8.96 0.74
N LEU A 51 4.47 8.58 0.33
CA LEU A 51 3.55 9.45 -0.38
C LEU A 51 3.03 10.59 0.51
N LEU A 52 2.63 10.28 1.75
CA LEU A 52 2.14 11.27 2.72
C LEU A 52 3.27 11.99 3.48
N GLY A 53 4.53 11.57 3.30
CA GLY A 53 5.68 12.11 4.03
C GLY A 53 5.66 11.82 5.53
N VAL A 54 4.96 10.78 5.96
CA VAL A 54 4.78 10.42 7.37
C VAL A 54 5.84 9.42 7.83
N HIS A 55 6.18 9.48 9.12
CA HIS A 55 7.20 8.62 9.72
C HIS A 55 6.76 7.15 9.80
N SER A 56 7.70 6.20 9.85
CA SER A 56 7.43 4.76 9.92
C SER A 56 6.63 4.30 11.15
N ARG A 57 6.50 5.17 12.16
CA ARG A 57 5.69 4.94 13.38
C ARG A 57 4.28 5.53 13.30
N CYS A 58 3.86 6.04 12.16
CA CYS A 58 2.51 6.57 12.00
C CYS A 58 1.46 5.46 12.13
N VAL A 59 0.27 5.84 12.58
CA VAL A 59 -0.86 4.94 12.73
C VAL A 59 -1.33 4.50 11.33
N LEU A 60 -1.38 3.19 11.08
CA LEU A 60 -1.78 2.62 9.79
C LEU A 60 -3.21 3.00 9.39
N SER A 61 -4.12 3.13 10.36
CA SER A 61 -5.49 3.59 10.10
C SER A 61 -5.56 5.03 9.59
N ALA A 62 -4.61 5.89 9.99
CA ALA A 62 -4.54 7.25 9.47
C ALA A 62 -4.10 7.27 8.00
N LEU A 63 -3.21 6.36 7.58
CA LEU A 63 -2.88 6.19 6.17
C LEU A 63 -4.11 5.80 5.35
N PHE A 64 -4.91 4.86 5.85
CA PHE A 64 -6.16 4.42 5.20
C PHE A 64 -7.16 5.57 5.04
N ILE A 65 -7.42 6.34 6.10
CA ILE A 65 -8.38 7.44 6.07
C ILE A 65 -7.94 8.55 5.11
N GLU A 66 -6.65 8.87 5.08
CA GLU A 66 -6.12 9.95 4.24
C GLU A 66 -6.00 9.56 2.76
N THR A 67 -5.77 8.27 2.45
CA THR A 67 -5.55 7.82 1.06
C THR A 67 -6.73 7.06 0.45
N GLY A 68 -7.66 6.56 1.27
CA GLY A 68 -8.81 5.76 0.82
C GLY A 68 -8.44 4.39 0.23
N VAL A 69 -7.18 3.96 0.37
CA VAL A 69 -6.66 2.71 -0.19
C VAL A 69 -6.79 1.59 0.84
N VAL A 70 -7.56 0.54 0.53
CA VAL A 70 -7.70 -0.64 1.39
C VAL A 70 -6.39 -1.43 1.38
N LEU A 71 -5.70 -1.40 2.51
CA LEU A 71 -4.49 -2.18 2.75
C LEU A 71 -4.90 -3.60 3.16
N LEU A 72 -4.23 -4.60 2.59
CA LEU A 72 -4.43 -5.99 2.99
C LEU A 72 -3.91 -6.18 4.42
N SER A 73 -4.82 -6.35 5.37
CA SER A 73 -4.51 -6.72 6.75
C SER A 73 -5.11 -8.10 6.99
N TYR A 74 -4.25 -9.12 7.09
CA TYR A 74 -4.64 -10.49 7.44
C TYR A 74 -3.94 -10.90 8.73
#